data_AF-A0A2J5P6I5-F1
#
_entry.id   AF-A0A2J5P6I5-F1
#
_cell.length_a   1.000
_cell.length_b   1.000
_cell.length_c   1.000
_cell.angle_alpha   90.00
_cell.angle_beta   90.00
_cell.angle_gamma   90.00
#
_symmetry.space_group_name_H-M   'P 1'
#
loop_
_entity.id
_entity.type
_entity.pdbx_description
1 polymer ?
#
loop_
_entity_poly.entity_id
_entity_poly.type
_entity_poly.pdbx_seq_one_letter_code
_entity_poly.pdbx_strand_id
1 'polypeptide(L)'
;YYQQGYPLGDAMGGDGQLYAGKVELVTEDNQRWSARLAYAKVNPRSQSINKAFPQSDTLKGVQLGWSGDVYKSVRLNTSLWYTDADNSDSDDVGASAGIEIPFNL
;
A
#
# COMPACT_ATOMS: atom_id res chain seq x y z
N TYR A 1 18.73 -4.76 -8.06
CA TYR A 1 19.13 -3.34 -8.13
C TYR A 1 18.41 -2.59 -7.02
N TYR A 2 19.18 -1.96 -6.11
CA TYR A 2 18.64 -1.22 -4.95
C TYR A 2 19.31 0.15 -4.90
N GLN A 3 18.55 1.20 -4.60
CA GLN A 3 19.05 2.54 -4.36
C GLN A 3 18.65 2.94 -2.94
N GLN A 4 19.64 3.32 -2.13
CA GLN A 4 19.46 3.65 -0.70
C GLN A 4 18.82 2.52 0.14
N GLY A 5 18.87 1.27 -0.34
CA GLY A 5 18.27 0.11 0.32
C GLY A 5 16.81 -0.17 -0.05
N TYR A 6 16.20 0.67 -0.90
CA TYR A 6 14.90 0.42 -1.49
C TYR A 6 15.05 -0.19 -2.89
N PRO A 7 14.21 -1.17 -3.27
CA PRO A 7 14.28 -1.79 -4.58
C PRO A 7 13.90 -0.78 -5.67
N LEU A 8 14.68 -0.77 -6.76
CA LEU A 8 14.38 0.02 -7.96
C LEU A 8 13.39 -0.68 -8.91
N GLY A 9 13.09 -1.95 -8.66
CA GLY A 9 12.18 -2.77 -9.44
C GLY A 9 10.83 -2.93 -8.73
N ASP A 10 10.44 -4.16 -8.45
CA ASP A 10 9.26 -4.44 -7.63
C ASP A 10 9.46 -3.95 -6.19
N ALA A 11 8.43 -3.35 -5.60
CA ALA A 11 8.42 -2.80 -4.25
C ALA A 11 8.82 -3.82 -3.17
N MET A 12 8.66 -5.12 -3.42
CA MET A 12 9.09 -6.18 -2.49
C MET A 12 10.60 -6.45 -2.47
N GLY A 13 11.31 -6.09 -3.55
CA GLY A 13 12.67 -6.57 -3.80
C GLY A 13 12.74 -7.98 -4.40
N GLY A 14 13.92 -8.57 -4.36
CA GLY A 14 14.19 -9.89 -4.95
C GLY A 14 13.62 -11.06 -4.14
N ASP A 15 13.38 -12.18 -4.82
CA ASP A 15 12.97 -13.48 -4.26
C ASP A 15 11.62 -13.48 -3.50
N GLY A 16 10.85 -12.40 -3.56
CA GLY A 16 9.52 -12.30 -2.97
C GLY A 16 8.41 -12.90 -3.85
N GLN A 17 7.28 -13.24 -3.24
CA GLN A 17 6.07 -13.67 -3.93
C GLN A 17 4.89 -12.79 -3.50
N LEU A 18 4.19 -12.17 -4.46
CA LEU A 18 3.01 -11.34 -4.19
C LEU A 18 1.78 -11.90 -4.87
N TYR A 19 0.71 -12.03 -4.09
CA TYR A 19 -0.64 -12.18 -4.58
C TYR A 19 -1.46 -11.00 -4.07
N ALA A 20 -1.97 -10.18 -4.98
CA ALA A 20 -2.81 -9.05 -4.61
C ALA A 20 -4.05 -8.98 -5.49
N GLY A 21 -5.19 -8.76 -4.85
CA GLY A 21 -6.46 -8.49 -5.51
C GLY A 21 -6.96 -7.12 -5.07
N LYS A 22 -7.39 -6.30 -6.02
CA LYS A 22 -8.04 -5.02 -5.73
C LYS A 22 -9.37 -4.97 -6.48
N VAL A 23 -10.41 -4.59 -5.75
CA VAL A 23 -11.70 -4.21 -6.31
C VAL A 23 -11.91 -2.72 -6.10
N GLU A 24 -12.53 -2.09 -7.07
CA GLU A 24 -12.79 -0.65 -7.04
C GLU A 24 -14.17 -0.38 -7.62
N LEU A 25 -14.93 0.47 -6.94
CA LEU A 25 -16.24 0.94 -7.34
C LEU A 25 -16.15 2.45 -7.53
N VAL A 26 -16.52 2.91 -8.72
CA VAL A 26 -16.59 4.34 -9.05
C VAL A 26 -18.05 4.71 -9.27
N THR A 27 -18.55 5.69 -8.52
CA THR A 27 -19.92 6.19 -8.65
C THR A 27 -20.01 7.29 -9.70
N GLU A 28 -21.23 7.63 -10.12
CA GLU A 28 -21.49 8.77 -11.02
C GLU A 28 -21.02 10.10 -10.41
N ASP A 29 -21.08 10.22 -9.07
CA ASP A 29 -20.58 11.37 -8.30
C ASP A 29 -19.04 11.42 -8.18
N ASN A 30 -18.34 10.63 -8.99
CA ASN A 30 -16.88 10.54 -9.00
C ASN A 30 -16.26 10.08 -7.67
N GLN A 31 -17.06 9.43 -6.81
CA GLN A 31 -16.55 8.82 -5.59
C GLN A 31 -15.99 7.44 -5.94
N ARG A 32 -14.83 7.13 -5.37
CA ARG A 32 -14.11 5.89 -5.62
C ARG A 32 -13.89 5.15 -4.31
N TRP A 33 -14.56 4.03 -4.17
CA TRP A 33 -14.35 3.09 -3.07
C TRP A 33 -13.44 1.97 -3.55
N SER A 34 -12.44 1.62 -2.76
CA SER A 34 -11.52 0.54 -3.10
C SER A 34 -11.30 -0.38 -1.92
N ALA A 35 -11.22 -1.68 -2.21
CA ALA A 35 -10.80 -2.69 -1.27
C ALA A 35 -9.70 -3.52 -1.91
N ARG A 36 -8.59 -3.67 -1.21
CA ARG A 36 -7.42 -4.42 -1.64
C ARG A 36 -7.06 -5.44 -0.58
N LEU A 37 -6.78 -6.65 -1.04
CA LEU A 37 -6.19 -7.72 -0.25
C LEU A 37 -4.83 -8.05 -0.85
N ALA A 38 -3.83 -8.24 -0.01
CA ALA A 38 -2.48 -8.59 -0.42
C ALA A 38 -1.94 -9.70 0.49
N TYR A 39 -1.29 -10.67 -0.13
CA TYR A 39 -0.50 -11.70 0.51
C TYR A 39 0.89 -11.64 -0.11
N ALA A 40 1.90 -11.32 0.68
CA ALA A 40 3.26 -11.14 0.20
C ALA A 40 4.24 -11.95 1.07
N LYS A 41 5.03 -12.81 0.46
CA LYS A 41 6.23 -13.37 1.09
C LYS A 41 7.41 -12.50 0.71
N VAL A 42 8.07 -11.90 1.68
CA VAL A 42 9.15 -10.95 1.46
C VAL A 42 10.47 -11.47 2.04
N ASN A 43 11.54 -11.21 1.30
CA ASN A 43 12.93 -11.50 1.69
C ASN A 43 13.17 -12.88 2.36
N PRO A 44 12.82 -14.01 1.71
CA PRO A 44 12.93 -15.35 2.31
C PRO A 44 14.36 -15.76 2.69
N ARG A 45 15.37 -15.04 2.19
CA ARG A 45 16.79 -15.26 2.48
C ARG A 45 17.36 -14.25 3.48
N SER A 46 16.53 -13.40 4.09
CA SER A 46 16.91 -12.34 5.04
C SER A 46 18.14 -11.53 4.56
N GLN A 47 18.16 -11.18 3.28
CA GLN A 47 19.26 -10.45 2.67
C GLN A 47 19.27 -9.02 3.23
N SER A 48 20.37 -8.63 3.86
CA SER A 48 20.57 -7.31 4.48
C SER A 48 20.58 -6.13 3.48
N ILE A 49 20.60 -6.43 2.18
CA ILE A 49 20.53 -5.43 1.10
C ILE A 49 19.12 -4.84 0.93
N ASN A 50 18.08 -5.56 1.36
CA ASN A 50 16.70 -5.09 1.29
C ASN A 50 16.33 -4.42 2.62
N LYS A 51 16.42 -3.08 2.66
CA LYS A 51 16.05 -2.31 3.85
C LYS A 51 14.54 -2.09 3.98
N ALA A 52 13.78 -2.33 2.93
CA ALA A 52 12.32 -2.24 2.97
C ALA A 52 11.71 -3.42 3.74
N PHE A 53 12.26 -4.63 3.55
CA PHE A 53 11.88 -5.83 4.31
C PHE A 53 13.15 -6.56 4.79
N PRO A 54 13.65 -6.24 5.99
CA PRO A 54 14.95 -6.72 6.46
C PRO A 54 14.98 -8.20 6.86
N GLN A 55 13.80 -8.79 7.14
CA GLN A 55 13.63 -10.16 7.62
C GLN A 55 12.76 -10.95 6.63
N SER A 56 12.89 -12.28 6.66
CA SER A 56 11.94 -13.18 6.00
C SER A 56 10.59 -13.11 6.71
N ASP A 57 9.59 -12.62 6.00
CA ASP A 57 8.25 -12.46 6.56
C ASP A 57 7.15 -12.78 5.55
N THR A 58 5.98 -13.14 6.08
CA THR A 58 4.75 -13.30 5.31
C THR A 58 3.76 -12.24 5.76
N LEU A 59 3.50 -11.29 4.87
CA LEU A 59 2.61 -10.17 5.11
C LEU A 59 1.24 -10.47 4.53
N LYS A 60 0.21 -10.33 5.35
CA LYS A 60 -1.19 -10.44 4.95
C LYS A 60 -1.87 -9.11 5.24
N GLY A 61 -2.18 -8.36 4.19
CA GLY A 61 -2.71 -7.01 4.29
C GLY A 61 -4.12 -6.90 3.75
N VAL A 62 -4.97 -6.14 4.43
CA VAL A 62 -6.20 -5.57 3.88
C VAL A 62 -6.09 -4.06 3.88
N GLN A 63 -6.50 -3.43 2.78
CA GLN A 63 -6.51 -1.99 2.61
C GLN A 63 -7.85 -1.55 2.05
N LEU A 64 -8.49 -0.61 2.72
CA LEU A 64 -9.69 0.07 2.26
C LEU A 64 -9.33 1.51 1.90
N GLY A 65 -9.88 2.01 0.81
CA GLY A 65 -9.65 3.38 0.37
C GLY A 65 -10.96 4.03 -0.07
N TRP A 66 -11.08 5.32 0.24
CA TRP A 66 -12.13 6.17 -0.29
C TRP A 66 -11.52 7.40 -0.92
N SER A 67 -12.05 7.81 -2.06
CA SER A 67 -11.67 9.04 -2.72
C SER A 67 -12.92 9.74 -3.23
N GLY A 68 -12.96 11.07 -3.12
CA GLY A 68 -14.10 11.84 -3.58
C GLY A 68 -13.82 13.33 -3.62
N ASP A 69 -14.59 14.02 -4.45
CA ASP A 69 -14.54 15.47 -4.55
C ASP A 69 -15.36 16.07 -3.39
N VAL A 70 -14.69 16.74 -2.45
CA VAL A 70 -15.31 17.23 -1.19
C VAL A 70 -15.76 18.69 -1.34
N TYR A 71 -15.04 19.48 -2.13
CA TYR A 71 -15.39 20.89 -2.35
C TYR A 71 -14.96 21.36 -3.74
N LYS A 72 -15.93 21.66 -4.62
CA LYS A 72 -15.66 22.01 -6.03
C LYS A 72 -14.76 20.95 -6.68
N SER A 73 -13.54 21.34 -7.06
CA SER A 73 -12.54 20.46 -7.68
C SER A 73 -11.51 19.93 -6.66
N VAL A 74 -11.70 20.16 -5.37
CA VAL A 74 -10.84 19.64 -4.31
C VAL A 74 -11.20 18.18 -4.03
N ARG A 75 -10.23 17.29 -4.23
CA ARG A 75 -10.37 15.86 -4.01
C ARG A 75 -9.69 15.44 -2.72
N LEU A 76 -10.35 14.59 -1.95
CA LEU A 76 -9.77 13.95 -0.77
C LEU A 76 -9.57 12.47 -1.07
N ASN A 77 -8.41 11.93 -0.66
CA ASN A 77 -8.08 10.52 -0.76
C ASN A 77 -7.78 10.00 0.64
N THR A 78 -8.55 9.04 1.14
CA THR A 78 -8.28 8.37 2.40
C THR A 78 -7.99 6.91 2.17
N SER A 79 -7.12 6.36 3.01
CA SER A 79 -6.85 4.93 3.05
C SER A 79 -6.71 4.49 4.50
N LEU A 80 -7.23 3.32 4.79
CA LEU A 80 -7.04 2.58 6.02
C LEU A 80 -6.47 1.22 5.64
N TRP A 81 -5.48 0.74 6.37
CA TRP A 81 -4.94 -0.60 6.17
C TRP A 81 -4.68 -1.29 7.50
N TYR A 82 -4.70 -2.61 7.43
CA TYR A 82 -4.30 -3.51 8.49
C TYR A 82 -3.40 -4.58 7.88
N THR A 83 -2.27 -4.84 8.51
CA THR A 83 -1.32 -5.86 8.08
C THR A 83 -0.98 -6.77 9.23
N ASP A 84 -1.21 -8.05 9.02
CA ASP A 84 -0.73 -9.16 9.84
C ASP A 84 0.65 -9.59 9.31
N ALA A 85 1.63 -9.67 10.19
CA ALA A 85 3.01 -10.03 9.88
C ALA A 85 3.46 -11.14 10.84
N ASP A 86 3.94 -12.27 10.31
CA ASP A 86 4.24 -13.45 11.12
C ASP A 86 5.52 -13.25 11.98
N ASN A 87 6.45 -12.38 11.55
CA ASN A 87 7.78 -12.21 12.16
C ASN A 87 8.13 -10.75 12.54
N SER A 88 7.21 -9.82 12.31
CA SER A 88 7.31 -8.44 12.79
C SER A 88 6.50 -8.32 14.07
N ASP A 89 7.10 -7.82 15.15
CA ASP A 89 6.52 -7.71 16.51
C ASP A 89 5.24 -6.84 16.62
N SER A 90 4.60 -6.43 15.51
CA SER A 90 3.42 -5.59 15.52
C SER A 90 2.46 -5.91 14.36
N ASP A 91 1.23 -6.25 14.72
CA ASP A 91 0.07 -6.06 13.87
C ASP A 91 -0.07 -4.57 13.57
N ASP A 92 0.13 -4.19 12.31
CA ASP A 92 0.23 -2.80 11.92
C ASP A 92 -1.11 -2.33 11.33
N VAL A 93 -1.84 -1.55 12.12
CA VAL A 93 -2.97 -0.74 11.65
C VAL A 93 -2.51 0.67 11.35
N GLY A 94 -2.92 1.21 10.21
CA GLY A 94 -2.55 2.55 9.78
C GLY A 94 -3.63 3.22 8.94
N ALA A 95 -3.63 4.55 8.97
CA ALA A 95 -4.50 5.37 8.15
C ALA A 95 -3.71 6.51 7.51
N SER A 96 -4.13 6.90 6.31
CA SER A 96 -3.58 8.05 5.58
C SER A 96 -4.70 8.88 4.96
N ALA A 97 -4.50 10.19 4.90
CA ALA A 97 -5.36 11.11 4.16
C ALA A 97 -4.49 12.05 3.30
N GLY A 98 -4.90 12.25 2.06
CA GLY A 98 -4.31 13.17 1.10
C GLY A 98 -5.37 14.09 0.52
N ILE A 99 -4.96 15.29 0.12
CA ILE A 99 -5.84 16.29 -0.49
C ILE A 99 -5.21 16.81 -1.78
N GLU A 100 -5.99 16.90 -2.84
CA GLU A 100 -5.61 17.46 -4.13
C GLU A 100 -6.42 18.75 -4.35
N ILE A 101 -5.71 19.86 -4.56
CA ILE A 101 -6.31 21.18 -4.77
C ILE A 101 -5.83 21.69 -6.14
N PRO A 102 -6.67 21.66 -7.18
CA PRO A 102 -6.31 22.22 -8.47
C PRO A 102 -6.39 23.74 -8.44
N PHE A 103 -5.39 24.39 -9.03
CA PHE A 103 -5.34 25.83 -9.26
C PHE A 103 -5.35 26.09 -10.76
N ASN A 104 -6.22 26.99 -11.21
CA ASN A 104 -6.11 27.56 -12.56
C ASN A 104 -5.18 28.77 -12.46
N LEU A 105 -4.01 28.68 -13.11
CA LEU A 105 -3.09 29.80 -13.33
C LEU A 105 -3.48 30.58 -14.58
#